data_AF-A0A0B7JH82-F1
#
_entry.id   AF-A0A0B7JH82-F1
#
_cell.length_a   1.000
_cell.length_b   1.000
_cell.length_c   1.000
_cell.angle_alpha   90.00
_cell.angle_beta   90.00
_cell.angle_gamma   90.00
#
_symmetry.space_group_name_H-M   'P 1'
#
loop_
_entity.id
_entity.type
_entity.pdbx_description
1 polymer ?
#
loop_
_entity_poly.entity_id
_entity_poly.type
_entity_poly.pdbx_seq_one_letter_code
_entity_poly.pdbx_strand_id
1 'polypeptide(L)'
;MIPGLDQQPFPRKKKSRDSSDLTYTKPQGVIKYPPFESLDREAYSQIQNFGIYPFGEIGQYCAHIPYSSDKKDVFEKTGRESFHVFVYRFTDPSDNRAYDVMWDYVGGFVRISPFFKSRGHKKHKTGPAKMLDLNKGLRDVTFHMTGGNRVAQGYWVPYQCARAVCATFCYPIAGALIPIFGPTFPDDCIRPGTTLFGRMVIDELSALRRDRPVTRVKAINQPNTLDRDQSKI
;
A
#
# COMPACT_ATOMS: atom_id res chain seq x y z
N MET A 1 -15.73 -26.05 29.96
CA MET A 1 -16.76 -25.13 29.42
C MET A 1 -16.40 -23.73 29.88
N ILE A 2 -15.98 -22.86 28.95
CA ILE A 2 -15.89 -21.41 29.15
C ILE A 2 -16.62 -20.81 27.94
N PRO A 3 -17.79 -20.19 28.11
CA PRO A 3 -18.57 -19.64 27.01
C PRO A 3 -18.22 -18.18 26.72
N GLY A 4 -18.31 -17.77 25.45
CA GLY A 4 -18.54 -16.37 25.06
C GLY A 4 -17.31 -15.53 24.76
N LEU A 5 -16.68 -15.73 23.59
CA LEU A 5 -16.06 -14.63 22.85
C LEU A 5 -16.93 -14.38 21.62
N ASP A 6 -18.05 -13.69 21.84
CA ASP A 6 -18.84 -13.14 20.74
C ASP A 6 -17.99 -12.15 19.98
N GLN A 7 -17.90 -12.38 18.67
CA GLN A 7 -17.41 -11.42 17.69
C GLN A 7 -18.29 -10.18 17.78
N GLN A 8 -17.79 -9.14 18.44
CA GLN A 8 -18.43 -7.83 18.41
C GLN A 8 -18.53 -7.39 16.93
N PRO A 9 -19.74 -7.21 16.38
CA PRO A 9 -19.87 -6.76 15.00
C PRO A 9 -19.35 -5.33 14.90
N PHE A 10 -18.43 -5.11 13.96
CA PHE A 10 -17.88 -3.79 13.68
C PHE A 10 -19.02 -2.78 13.46
N PRO A 11 -19.01 -1.62 14.13
CA PRO A 11 -19.94 -0.56 13.80
C PRO A 11 -19.66 -0.13 12.35
N ARG A 12 -20.59 -0.43 11.44
CA ARG A 12 -20.58 0.05 10.06
C ARG A 12 -20.58 1.59 10.10
N LYS A 13 -19.40 2.20 10.01
CA LYS A 13 -19.29 3.63 9.74
C LYS A 13 -19.99 3.91 8.41
N LYS A 14 -20.96 4.85 8.44
CA LYS A 14 -21.69 5.33 7.27
C LYS A 14 -20.70 5.62 6.14
N LYS A 15 -20.98 5.10 4.94
CA LYS A 15 -20.23 5.38 3.70
C LYS A 15 -20.04 6.89 3.54
N SER A 16 -18.88 7.42 3.94
CA SER A 16 -18.50 8.78 3.61
C SER A 16 -18.13 8.78 2.15
N ARG A 17 -19.03 9.32 1.31
CA ARG A 17 -18.86 9.77 -0.08
C ARG A 17 -17.55 9.31 -0.73
N ASP A 18 -17.61 8.27 -1.58
CA ASP A 18 -16.49 7.84 -2.42
C ASP A 18 -16.00 9.04 -3.24
N SER A 19 -14.93 9.67 -2.76
CA SER A 19 -14.25 10.79 -3.43
C SER A 19 -13.22 10.29 -4.45
N SER A 20 -13.16 8.99 -4.71
CA SER A 20 -12.26 8.42 -5.70
C SER A 20 -12.99 8.26 -7.02
N ASP A 21 -12.54 8.96 -8.07
CA ASP A 21 -12.84 8.69 -9.49
C ASP A 21 -12.27 7.33 -9.95
N LEU A 22 -12.28 6.32 -9.07
CA LEU A 22 -11.79 4.97 -9.32
C LEU A 22 -12.98 4.03 -9.44
N THR A 23 -13.06 3.33 -10.56
CA THR A 23 -14.00 2.23 -10.72
C THR A 23 -13.42 1.00 -10.05
N TYR A 24 -14.03 0.59 -8.93
CA TYR A 24 -13.61 -0.61 -8.22
C TYR A 24 -14.03 -1.87 -8.97
N THR A 25 -13.11 -2.83 -9.06
CA THR A 25 -13.27 -4.10 -9.78
C THR A 25 -12.87 -5.28 -8.90
N LYS A 26 -13.11 -6.51 -9.37
CA LYS A 26 -12.52 -7.70 -8.74
C LYS A 26 -11.00 -7.71 -8.99
N PRO A 27 -10.19 -8.33 -8.11
CA PRO A 27 -8.77 -8.53 -8.38
C PRO A 27 -8.53 -9.23 -9.72
N GLN A 28 -7.51 -8.78 -10.46
CA GLN A 28 -7.14 -9.31 -11.78
C GLN A 28 -5.64 -9.61 -11.82
N GLY A 29 -5.28 -10.72 -12.47
CA GLY A 29 -3.88 -11.19 -12.53
C GLY A 29 -3.40 -11.84 -11.22
N VAL A 30 -2.12 -12.21 -11.20
CA VAL A 30 -1.50 -12.84 -10.02
C VAL A 30 -1.17 -11.77 -8.99
N ILE A 31 -1.80 -11.85 -7.81
CA ILE A 31 -1.51 -10.96 -6.67
C ILE A 31 -0.13 -11.33 -6.09
N LYS A 32 0.87 -10.48 -6.33
CA LYS A 32 2.23 -10.63 -5.78
C LYS A 32 2.45 -9.82 -4.50
N TYR A 33 1.70 -8.73 -4.33
CA TYR A 33 1.79 -7.83 -3.18
C TYR A 33 0.41 -7.68 -2.51
N PRO A 34 -0.03 -8.68 -1.73
CA PRO A 34 -1.31 -8.61 -1.01
C PRO A 34 -1.26 -7.58 0.13
N PRO A 35 -2.41 -7.04 0.56
CA PRO A 35 -2.49 -6.22 1.77
C PRO A 35 -2.27 -7.06 3.03
N PHE A 36 -1.78 -6.41 4.09
CA PHE A 36 -1.65 -7.01 5.42
C PHE A 36 -2.88 -6.68 6.27
N GLU A 37 -3.85 -7.59 6.28
CA GLU A 37 -5.15 -7.38 6.95
C GLU A 37 -5.35 -8.29 8.17
N SER A 38 -4.63 -9.41 8.24
CA SER A 38 -4.60 -10.29 9.41
C SER A 38 -3.47 -9.85 10.33
N LEU A 39 -3.80 -9.00 11.31
CA LEU A 39 -2.85 -8.43 12.26
C LEU A 39 -2.99 -9.06 13.64
N ASP A 40 -1.88 -9.14 14.37
CA ASP A 40 -1.91 -9.40 15.80
C ASP A 40 -2.42 -8.18 16.59
N ARG A 41 -2.53 -8.33 17.91
CA ARG A 41 -3.04 -7.28 18.80
C ARG A 41 -2.18 -6.01 18.77
N GLU A 42 -0.87 -6.15 18.67
CA GLU A 42 0.07 -5.03 18.73
C GLU A 42 -0.01 -4.21 17.44
N ALA A 43 0.12 -4.86 16.30
CA ALA A 43 -0.03 -4.22 14.99
C ALA A 43 -1.44 -3.63 14.82
N TYR A 44 -2.48 -4.31 15.32
CA TYR A 44 -3.84 -3.75 15.30
C TYR A 44 -3.96 -2.46 16.11
N SER A 45 -3.36 -2.39 17.31
CA SER A 45 -3.40 -1.17 18.13
C SER A 45 -2.77 0.03 17.41
N GLN A 46 -1.72 -0.19 16.63
CA GLN A 46 -1.05 0.86 15.86
C GLN A 46 -1.94 1.44 14.75
N ILE A 47 -2.82 0.65 14.13
CA ILE A 47 -3.67 1.14 13.03
C ILE A 47 -4.93 1.88 13.51
N GLN A 48 -5.40 1.63 14.74
CA GLN A 48 -6.70 2.12 15.22
C GLN A 48 -6.84 3.64 15.17
N ASN A 49 -5.76 4.37 15.44
CA ASN A 49 -5.75 5.82 15.49
C ASN A 49 -5.87 6.50 14.12
N PHE A 50 -5.73 5.73 13.03
CA PHE A 50 -5.67 6.27 11.66
C PHE A 50 -6.95 6.03 10.86
N GLY A 51 -7.98 5.42 11.44
CA GLY A 51 -9.28 5.26 10.78
C GLY A 51 -9.20 4.57 9.42
N ILE A 52 -8.36 3.53 9.30
CA ILE A 52 -8.11 2.83 8.03
C ILE A 52 -9.41 2.29 7.44
N TYR A 53 -9.70 2.65 6.20
CA TYR A 53 -10.85 2.15 5.46
C TYR A 53 -10.42 1.74 4.05
N PRO A 54 -10.79 0.54 3.56
CA PRO A 54 -11.65 -0.47 4.19
C PRO A 54 -10.82 -1.60 4.80
N PHE A 55 -10.26 -1.39 6.00
CA PHE A 55 -9.43 -2.41 6.64
C PHE A 55 -10.19 -3.72 6.88
N GLY A 56 -9.59 -4.87 6.50
CA GLY A 56 -10.21 -6.19 6.50
C GLY A 56 -10.84 -6.58 5.16
N GLU A 57 -11.04 -5.60 4.28
CA GLU A 57 -11.60 -5.78 2.94
C GLU A 57 -10.76 -5.09 1.86
N ILE A 58 -9.53 -4.64 2.15
CA ILE A 58 -8.65 -3.92 1.20
C ILE A 58 -8.41 -4.79 -0.04
N GLY A 59 -8.27 -6.11 0.14
CA GLY A 59 -8.17 -7.07 -0.96
C GLY A 59 -9.36 -7.07 -1.94
N GLN A 60 -10.50 -6.49 -1.55
CA GLN A 60 -11.69 -6.34 -2.40
C GLN A 60 -11.78 -4.95 -3.05
N TYR A 61 -11.01 -3.97 -2.58
CA TYR A 61 -10.98 -2.61 -3.12
C TYR A 61 -9.87 -2.47 -4.15
N CYS A 62 -10.05 -3.20 -5.26
CA CYS A 62 -9.16 -3.13 -6.41
C CYS A 62 -9.63 -2.08 -7.41
N ALA A 63 -8.71 -1.41 -8.09
CA ALA A 63 -9.03 -0.59 -9.25
C ALA A 63 -8.13 -0.96 -10.43
N HIS A 64 -8.68 -0.89 -11.64
CA HIS A 64 -7.92 -0.93 -12.88
C HIS A 64 -7.58 0.51 -13.30
N ILE A 65 -6.31 0.76 -13.57
CA ILE A 65 -5.82 2.08 -13.96
C ILE A 65 -5.20 1.95 -15.35
N PRO A 66 -5.93 2.34 -16.42
CA PRO A 66 -5.35 2.39 -17.74
C PRO A 66 -4.28 3.47 -17.79
N TYR A 67 -3.21 3.19 -18.51
CA TYR A 67 -2.22 4.20 -18.81
C TYR A 67 -2.69 5.03 -20.00
N SER A 68 -3.02 6.29 -19.75
CA SER A 68 -3.43 7.25 -20.78
C SER A 68 -2.53 8.49 -20.72
N SER A 69 -1.22 8.30 -20.89
CA SER A 69 -0.26 9.41 -20.88
C SER A 69 0.47 9.52 -22.21
N ASP A 70 0.68 10.76 -22.64
CA ASP A 70 1.46 11.11 -23.83
C ASP A 70 2.97 10.83 -23.66
N LYS A 71 3.42 10.56 -22.43
CA LYS A 71 4.81 10.18 -22.13
C LYS A 71 4.95 8.66 -22.23
N LYS A 72 6.06 8.16 -22.78
CA LYS A 72 6.33 6.71 -22.90
C LYS A 72 7.04 6.10 -21.69
N ASP A 73 7.44 6.92 -20.72
CA ASP A 73 8.29 6.53 -19.57
C ASP A 73 7.75 5.33 -18.77
N VAL A 74 6.42 5.22 -18.63
CA VAL A 74 5.82 4.10 -17.89
C VAL A 74 5.92 2.79 -18.67
N PHE A 75 5.57 2.80 -19.97
CA PHE A 75 5.65 1.61 -20.80
C PHE A 75 7.10 1.15 -20.97
N GLU A 76 8.02 2.09 -21.21
CA GLU A 76 9.46 1.79 -21.36
C GLU A 76 10.05 1.15 -20.09
N LYS A 77 9.63 1.59 -18.90
CA LYS A 77 10.13 1.05 -17.62
C LYS A 77 9.43 -0.22 -17.14
N THR A 78 8.16 -0.40 -17.49
CA THR A 78 7.33 -1.47 -16.91
C THR A 78 6.86 -2.52 -17.91
N GLY A 79 6.94 -2.23 -19.21
CA GLY A 79 6.37 -3.05 -20.28
C GLY A 79 4.84 -3.15 -20.25
N ARG A 80 4.16 -2.29 -19.48
CA ARG A 80 2.72 -2.39 -19.20
C ARG A 80 1.96 -1.15 -19.62
N GLU A 81 0.74 -1.39 -20.09
CA GLU A 81 -0.22 -0.35 -20.49
C GLU A 81 -1.30 -0.10 -19.43
N SER A 82 -1.31 -0.87 -18.34
CA SER A 82 -2.22 -0.65 -17.21
C SER A 82 -1.74 -1.28 -15.91
N PHE A 83 -2.31 -0.79 -14.82
CA PHE A 83 -2.05 -1.25 -13.46
C PHE A 83 -3.30 -1.81 -12.81
N HIS A 84 -3.11 -2.81 -11.96
CA HIS A 84 -4.14 -3.29 -11.05
C HIS A 84 -3.70 -2.97 -9.63
N VAL A 85 -4.48 -2.12 -8.95
CA VAL A 85 -4.06 -1.54 -7.68
C VAL A 85 -5.00 -1.91 -6.56
N PHE A 86 -4.48 -2.06 -5.35
CA PHE A 86 -5.27 -2.00 -4.12
C PHE A 86 -5.30 -0.56 -3.64
N VAL A 87 -6.38 -0.17 -2.97
CA VAL A 87 -6.54 1.17 -2.41
C VAL A 87 -7.13 1.09 -1.00
N TYR A 88 -6.51 1.81 -0.06
CA TYR A 88 -7.16 2.16 1.21
C TYR A 88 -6.91 3.63 1.53
N ARG A 89 -7.67 4.15 2.47
CA ARG A 89 -7.55 5.51 2.99
C ARG A 89 -7.23 5.46 4.47
N PHE A 90 -6.36 6.36 4.92
CA PHE A 90 -6.16 6.66 6.34
C PHE A 90 -6.40 8.14 6.61
N THR A 91 -6.75 8.48 7.85
CA THR A 91 -6.85 9.85 8.35
C THR A 91 -5.71 10.09 9.33
N ASP A 92 -4.88 11.10 9.09
CA ASP A 92 -3.83 11.48 10.04
C ASP A 92 -4.47 12.28 11.19
N PRO A 93 -4.42 11.81 12.45
CA PRO A 93 -5.03 12.52 13.58
C PRO A 93 -4.38 13.88 13.86
N SER A 94 -3.16 14.12 13.36
CA SER A 94 -2.44 15.39 13.58
C SER A 94 -2.97 16.55 12.75
N ASP A 95 -3.55 16.29 11.57
CA ASP A 95 -4.11 17.32 10.68
C ASP A 95 -5.57 17.05 10.26
N ASN A 96 -6.14 15.93 10.71
CA ASN A 96 -7.49 15.45 10.39
C ASN A 96 -7.76 15.33 8.87
N ARG A 97 -6.71 15.14 8.06
CA ARG A 97 -6.82 14.96 6.61
C ARG A 97 -6.72 13.49 6.24
N ALA A 98 -7.42 13.14 5.17
CA ALA A 98 -7.43 11.79 4.64
C ALA A 98 -6.45 11.64 3.46
N TYR A 99 -5.80 10.49 3.40
CA TYR A 99 -4.76 10.17 2.42
C TYR A 99 -5.01 8.80 1.82
N ASP A 100 -5.08 8.74 0.49
CA ASP A 100 -5.28 7.49 -0.26
C ASP A 100 -3.95 6.81 -0.53
N VAL A 101 -3.78 5.60 0.01
CA VAL A 101 -2.64 4.73 -0.28
C VAL A 101 -3.03 3.77 -1.38
N MET A 102 -2.16 3.64 -2.38
CA MET A 102 -2.36 2.72 -3.48
C MET A 102 -1.05 2.11 -3.95
N TRP A 103 -1.13 0.86 -4.36
CA TRP A 103 0.00 0.12 -4.94
C TRP A 103 -0.47 -0.89 -5.97
N ASP A 104 0.34 -1.09 -6.99
CA ASP A 104 0.15 -2.09 -8.02
C ASP A 104 0.52 -3.46 -7.47
N TYR A 105 -0.49 -4.29 -7.23
CA TYR A 105 -0.29 -5.57 -6.56
C TYR A 105 0.27 -6.67 -7.48
N VAL A 106 0.36 -6.39 -8.78
CA VAL A 106 0.94 -7.31 -9.78
C VAL A 106 2.41 -6.99 -10.03
N GLY A 107 2.75 -5.70 -10.22
CA GLY A 107 4.11 -5.25 -10.55
C GLY A 107 4.92 -4.75 -9.38
N GLY A 108 4.31 -4.47 -8.23
CA GLY A 108 5.03 -4.05 -7.03
C GLY A 108 5.48 -2.60 -7.06
N PHE A 109 4.62 -1.69 -7.50
CA PHE A 109 4.90 -0.26 -7.46
C PHE A 109 3.98 0.44 -6.47
N VAL A 110 4.53 1.34 -5.66
CA VAL A 110 3.81 2.08 -4.63
C VAL A 110 3.76 3.55 -4.99
N ARG A 111 2.57 4.15 -4.93
CA ARG A 111 2.43 5.59 -5.12
C ARG A 111 2.85 6.34 -3.86
N ILE A 112 4.02 6.96 -3.88
CA ILE A 112 4.63 7.55 -2.68
C ILE A 112 4.13 8.96 -2.33
N SER A 113 3.52 9.68 -3.28
CA SER A 113 3.12 11.08 -3.09
C SER A 113 2.23 11.36 -1.86
N PRO A 114 1.26 10.50 -1.48
CA PRO A 114 0.45 10.69 -0.28
C PRO A 114 1.26 10.75 1.01
N PHE A 115 2.34 9.97 1.12
CA PHE A 115 3.18 9.92 2.32
C PHE A 115 3.94 11.24 2.52
N PHE A 116 4.42 11.85 1.43
CA PHE A 116 5.03 13.18 1.51
C PHE A 116 4.01 14.27 1.85
N LYS A 117 2.76 14.12 1.39
CA LYS A 117 1.67 15.06 1.70
C LYS A 117 1.31 15.01 3.18
N SER A 118 1.14 13.82 3.75
CA SER A 118 0.75 13.64 5.16
C SER A 118 1.81 14.12 6.15
N ARG A 119 3.09 14.11 5.77
CA ARG A 119 4.16 14.63 6.62
C ARG A 119 4.36 16.15 6.54
N GLY A 120 3.40 16.89 5.97
CA GLY A 120 3.42 18.35 5.98
C GLY A 120 4.53 18.98 5.13
N HIS A 121 5.13 18.22 4.20
CA HIS A 121 6.12 18.79 3.29
C HIS A 121 5.44 19.84 2.40
N LYS A 122 5.72 21.12 2.66
CA LYS A 122 5.19 22.27 1.90
C LYS A 122 5.41 22.15 0.38
N LYS A 123 6.39 21.35 -0.03
CA LYS A 123 6.68 20.99 -1.42
C LYS A 123 6.40 19.51 -1.72
N HIS A 124 5.27 18.96 -1.29
CA HIS A 124 4.90 17.56 -1.50
C HIS A 124 4.95 17.07 -2.96
N LYS A 125 4.91 17.98 -3.95
CA LYS A 125 5.13 17.68 -5.37
C LYS A 125 6.61 17.49 -5.72
N THR A 126 7.51 18.24 -5.09
CA THR A 126 8.96 18.16 -5.34
C THR A 126 9.70 17.27 -4.33
N GLY A 127 9.08 16.95 -3.19
CA GLY A 127 9.64 16.07 -2.16
C GLY A 127 10.06 14.72 -2.73
N PRO A 128 9.15 13.99 -3.43
CA PRO A 128 9.49 12.77 -4.13
C PRO A 128 10.64 12.95 -5.12
N ALA A 129 10.60 13.99 -5.97
CA ALA A 129 11.65 14.22 -6.96
C ALA A 129 13.03 14.41 -6.31
N LYS A 130 13.11 15.24 -5.24
CA LYS A 130 14.35 15.43 -4.48
C LYS A 130 14.83 14.13 -3.83
N MET A 131 13.92 13.35 -3.28
CA MET A 131 14.26 12.04 -2.72
C MET A 131 14.85 11.12 -3.79
N LEU A 132 14.28 11.10 -5.00
CA LEU A 132 14.86 10.32 -6.11
C LEU A 132 16.26 10.81 -6.48
N ASP A 133 16.51 12.12 -6.47
CA ASP A 133 17.84 12.68 -6.78
C ASP A 133 18.89 12.38 -5.70
N LEU A 134 18.46 12.13 -4.45
CA LEU A 134 19.35 11.73 -3.36
C LEU A 134 19.74 10.25 -3.41
N ASN A 135 19.01 9.42 -4.16
CA ASN A 135 19.21 7.97 -4.22
C ASN A 135 19.61 7.56 -5.64
N LYS A 136 20.91 7.34 -5.86
CA LYS A 136 21.46 6.98 -7.16
C LYS A 136 20.76 5.73 -7.73
N GLY A 137 20.42 5.77 -9.02
CA GLY A 137 19.71 4.70 -9.74
C GLY A 137 18.21 4.58 -9.43
N LEU A 138 17.69 5.18 -8.33
CA LEU A 138 16.28 5.02 -7.96
C LEU A 138 15.33 5.67 -8.97
N ARG A 139 15.76 6.76 -9.61
CA ARG A 139 15.00 7.45 -10.66
C ARG A 139 14.80 6.59 -11.91
N ASP A 140 15.75 5.71 -12.21
CA ASP A 140 15.73 4.88 -13.43
C ASP A 140 14.69 3.75 -13.32
N VAL A 141 14.44 3.28 -12.09
CA VAL A 141 13.44 2.24 -11.79
C VAL A 141 12.10 2.80 -11.28
N THR A 142 11.96 4.12 -11.24
CA THR A 142 10.74 4.82 -10.81
C THR A 142 10.07 5.45 -12.03
N PHE A 143 8.75 5.32 -12.13
CA PHE A 143 8.00 6.05 -13.14
C PHE A 143 7.14 7.16 -12.53
N HIS A 144 6.89 8.20 -13.31
CA HIS A 144 6.03 9.31 -12.94
C HIS A 144 4.76 9.26 -13.77
N MET A 145 3.63 8.93 -13.13
CA MET A 145 2.34 8.94 -13.82
C MET A 145 1.76 10.36 -13.80
N THR A 146 1.66 10.95 -15.00
CA THR A 146 1.08 12.27 -15.27
C THR A 146 -0.06 12.14 -16.28
N GLY A 147 -1.08 13.00 -16.23
CA GLY A 147 -2.23 12.87 -17.14
C GLY A 147 -3.20 11.75 -16.71
N GLY A 148 -4.31 11.58 -17.43
CA GLY A 148 -5.31 10.55 -17.13
C GLY A 148 -5.94 10.65 -15.73
N ASN A 149 -6.11 9.51 -15.06
CA ASN A 149 -6.75 9.41 -13.75
C ASN A 149 -6.03 10.25 -12.67
N ARG A 150 -6.68 11.32 -12.19
CA ARG A 150 -6.10 12.28 -11.24
C ARG A 150 -5.71 11.67 -9.90
N VAL A 151 -6.46 10.67 -9.43
CA VAL A 151 -6.22 10.00 -8.15
C VAL A 151 -4.93 9.19 -8.21
N ALA A 152 -4.62 8.63 -9.38
CA ALA A 152 -3.48 7.77 -9.61
C ALA A 152 -2.15 8.53 -9.87
N GLN A 153 -2.23 9.81 -10.26
CA GLN A 153 -1.06 10.62 -10.58
C GLN A 153 -0.05 10.72 -9.42
N GLY A 154 1.23 10.80 -9.78
CA GLY A 154 2.36 10.91 -8.86
C GLY A 154 3.49 9.94 -9.19
N TYR A 155 4.48 9.89 -8.30
CA TYR A 155 5.64 9.00 -8.43
C TYR A 155 5.31 7.59 -7.91
N TRP A 156 5.67 6.59 -8.70
CA TRP A 156 5.46 5.18 -8.42
C TRP A 156 6.81 4.48 -8.29
N VAL A 157 7.13 4.06 -7.08
CA VAL A 157 8.44 3.55 -6.69
C VAL A 157 8.34 2.04 -6.44
N PRO A 158 9.35 1.23 -6.83
CA PRO A 158 9.37 -0.19 -6.51
C PRO A 158 9.14 -0.45 -5.02
N TYR A 159 8.35 -1.48 -4.70
CA TYR A 159 7.80 -1.74 -3.37
C TYR A 159 8.85 -1.70 -2.25
N GLN A 160 9.97 -2.41 -2.45
CA GLN A 160 11.04 -2.47 -1.45
C GLN A 160 11.72 -1.11 -1.24
N CYS A 161 11.97 -0.37 -2.33
CA CYS A 161 12.50 0.99 -2.25
C CYS A 161 11.50 1.94 -1.56
N ALA A 162 10.21 1.84 -1.89
CA ALA A 162 9.17 2.64 -1.25
C ALA A 162 9.10 2.37 0.27
N ARG A 163 9.15 1.10 0.68
CA ARG A 163 9.19 0.71 2.08
C ARG A 163 10.42 1.29 2.79
N ALA A 164 11.60 1.11 2.22
CA ALA A 164 12.85 1.63 2.80
C ALA A 164 12.85 3.16 2.91
N VAL A 165 12.41 3.86 1.86
CA VAL A 165 12.32 5.32 1.87
C VAL A 165 11.32 5.79 2.93
N CYS A 166 10.12 5.19 3.01
CA CYS A 166 9.11 5.55 3.99
C CYS A 166 9.60 5.33 5.43
N ALA A 167 10.37 4.27 5.69
CA ALA A 167 10.94 4.02 7.01
C ALA A 167 11.82 5.18 7.53
N THR A 168 12.40 5.99 6.63
CA THR A 168 13.24 7.13 7.04
C THR A 168 12.46 8.33 7.59
N PHE A 169 11.17 8.48 7.26
CA PHE A 169 10.42 9.73 7.57
C PHE A 169 8.95 9.52 7.98
N CYS A 170 8.40 8.32 7.82
CA CYS A 170 6.99 8.02 8.09
C CYS A 170 6.72 7.52 9.51
N TYR A 171 7.69 7.52 10.43
CA TYR A 171 7.47 7.08 11.82
C TYR A 171 6.16 7.62 12.45
N PRO A 172 5.80 8.91 12.33
CA PRO A 172 4.58 9.43 12.95
C PRO A 172 3.27 8.88 12.38
N ILE A 173 3.32 8.25 11.20
CA ILE A 173 2.18 7.59 10.55
C ILE A 173 2.45 6.10 10.32
N ALA A 174 3.43 5.51 11.01
CA ALA A 174 3.89 4.17 10.66
C ALA A 174 2.79 3.11 10.79
N GLY A 175 1.93 3.23 11.80
CA GLY A 175 0.73 2.41 11.94
C GLY A 175 -0.15 2.46 10.70
N ALA A 176 -0.37 3.65 10.12
CA ALA A 176 -1.18 3.81 8.92
C ALA A 176 -0.62 3.06 7.70
N LEU A 177 0.68 2.73 7.68
CA LEU A 177 1.34 2.04 6.57
C LEU A 177 1.49 0.54 6.79
N ILE A 178 1.04 -0.01 7.92
CA ILE A 178 1.01 -1.46 8.17
C ILE A 178 0.26 -2.22 7.07
N PRO A 179 -0.93 -1.78 6.59
CA PRO A 179 -1.66 -2.55 5.58
C PRO A 179 -0.92 -2.72 4.25
N ILE A 180 0.05 -1.85 3.94
CA ILE A 180 0.88 -1.96 2.72
C ILE A 180 2.26 -2.59 3.00
N PHE A 181 2.93 -2.25 4.10
CA PHE A 181 4.34 -2.62 4.36
C PHE A 181 4.53 -3.72 5.41
N GLY A 182 3.45 -4.15 6.05
CA GLY A 182 3.44 -5.24 7.02
C GLY A 182 3.57 -4.77 8.47
N PRO A 183 3.27 -5.69 9.42
CA PRO A 183 3.21 -5.38 10.85
C PRO A 183 4.55 -4.94 11.44
N THR A 184 5.68 -5.32 10.84
CA THR A 184 7.02 -4.94 11.31
C THR A 184 7.48 -3.56 10.83
N PHE A 185 6.71 -2.91 9.96
CA PHE A 185 7.10 -1.61 9.39
C PHE A 185 7.34 -0.50 10.44
N PRO A 186 6.53 -0.37 11.50
CA PRO A 186 6.80 0.60 12.57
C PRO A 186 8.15 0.42 13.26
N ASP A 187 8.61 -0.82 13.45
CA ASP A 187 9.90 -1.11 14.10
C ASP A 187 11.09 -0.74 13.21
N ASP A 188 10.92 -0.87 11.90
CA ASP A 188 11.92 -0.48 10.91
C ASP A 188 12.04 1.05 10.75
N CYS A 189 11.08 1.83 11.27
CA CYS A 189 11.05 3.26 11.10
C CYS A 189 12.09 3.97 11.99
N ILE A 190 12.81 4.90 11.39
CA ILE A 190 13.71 5.81 12.10
C ILE A 190 12.88 6.73 13.00
N ARG A 191 13.21 6.80 14.28
CA ARG A 191 12.48 7.63 15.26
C ARG A 191 12.81 9.12 15.10
N PRO A 192 11.83 10.03 15.28
CA PRO A 192 12.07 11.47 15.38
C PRO A 192 13.11 11.79 16.47
N GLY A 193 13.89 12.85 16.26
CA GLY A 193 14.95 13.27 17.18
C GLY A 193 16.33 12.67 16.86
N THR A 194 16.42 11.69 15.97
CA THR A 194 17.70 11.22 15.43
C THR A 194 18.15 12.06 14.23
N THR A 195 19.47 12.13 13.99
CA THR A 195 20.04 12.85 12.83
C THR A 195 19.74 12.18 11.49
N LEU A 196 19.28 10.92 11.51
CA LEU A 196 18.93 10.13 10.33
C LEU A 196 17.47 10.31 9.92
N PHE A 197 16.60 10.77 10.83
CA PHE A 197 15.19 10.97 10.54
C PHE A 197 14.99 12.03 9.45
N GLY A 198 14.15 11.72 8.46
CA GLY A 198 13.82 12.62 7.36
C GLY A 198 14.92 12.79 6.32
N ARG A 199 16.04 12.04 6.39
CA ARG A 199 17.09 12.10 5.37
C ARG A 199 16.64 11.58 4.01
N MET A 200 15.73 10.60 4.00
CA MET A 200 15.20 9.99 2.76
C MET A 200 16.29 9.44 1.84
N VAL A 201 17.39 8.96 2.43
CA VAL A 201 18.48 8.25 1.74
C VAL A 201 18.41 6.78 2.18
N ILE A 202 18.42 5.87 1.21
CA ILE A 202 18.38 4.43 1.41
C ILE A 202 19.66 3.78 0.90
N ASP A 203 20.06 2.67 1.53
CA ASP A 203 21.20 1.88 1.08
C ASP A 203 20.80 1.01 -0.13
N GLU A 204 21.47 1.23 -1.28
CA GLU A 204 21.22 0.61 -2.58
C GLU A 204 21.08 -0.93 -2.49
N LEU A 205 21.87 -1.57 -1.63
CA LEU A 205 21.90 -3.03 -1.50
C LEU A 205 20.74 -3.62 -0.72
N SER A 206 20.16 -2.85 0.20
CA SER A 206 19.08 -3.32 1.08
C SER A 206 17.70 -3.28 0.42
N ALA A 207 17.52 -2.38 -0.57
CA ALA A 207 16.25 -2.19 -1.27
C ALA A 207 16.07 -3.13 -2.49
N LEU A 208 17.14 -3.50 -3.20
CA LEU A 208 17.05 -4.34 -4.41
C LEU A 208 17.18 -5.85 -4.13
N ARG A 209 17.79 -6.27 -3.01
CA ARG A 209 18.05 -7.70 -2.70
C ARG A 209 16.86 -8.48 -2.16
N ARG A 210 15.73 -7.84 -1.84
CA ARG A 210 14.53 -8.49 -1.27
C ARG A 210 13.43 -8.75 -2.31
N ASP A 211 13.81 -9.16 -3.52
CA ASP A 211 12.88 -9.59 -4.57
C ASP A 211 12.28 -10.99 -4.33
N ARG A 212 12.07 -11.36 -3.06
CA ARG A 212 11.24 -12.52 -2.74
C ARG A 212 9.81 -12.03 -2.59
N PRO A 213 8.87 -12.44 -3.48
CA PRO A 213 7.45 -12.18 -3.27
C PRO A 213 7.09 -12.68 -1.87
N VAL A 214 6.38 -11.85 -1.10
CA VAL A 214 5.91 -12.19 0.26
C VAL A 214 5.05 -13.44 0.13
N THR A 215 5.66 -14.59 0.38
CA THR A 215 5.01 -15.86 0.17
C THR A 215 4.16 -16.16 1.41
N ARG A 216 2.85 -16.13 1.20
CA ARG A 216 1.83 -16.90 1.93
C ARG A 216 1.46 -16.39 3.33
N VAL A 217 0.60 -15.37 3.38
CA VAL A 217 -0.52 -15.42 4.35
C VAL A 217 -1.62 -16.24 3.67
N LYS A 218 -2.07 -17.31 4.33
CA LYS A 218 -3.01 -18.30 3.76
C LYS A 218 -4.25 -17.60 3.20
N ALA A 219 -4.40 -17.59 1.88
CA ALA A 219 -5.67 -17.30 1.23
C ALA A 219 -6.69 -18.35 1.72
N ILE A 220 -7.76 -17.86 2.33
CA ILE A 220 -8.84 -18.64 2.90
C ILE A 220 -9.83 -18.95 1.78
N ASN A 221 -10.23 -20.23 1.71
CA ASN A 221 -11.41 -20.79 1.03
C ASN A 221 -11.38 -20.92 -0.51
N GLN A 222 -11.00 -22.12 -0.98
CA GLN A 222 -11.71 -22.79 -2.07
C GLN A 222 -12.78 -23.72 -1.44
N PRO A 223 -14.01 -23.80 -1.98
CA PRO A 223 -15.03 -24.70 -1.47
C PRO A 223 -14.64 -26.16 -1.76
N ASN A 224 -14.67 -27.00 -0.72
CA ASN A 224 -14.61 -28.46 -0.84
C ASN A 224 -15.78 -28.94 -1.71
N THR A 225 -15.48 -29.48 -2.90
CA THR A 225 -16.35 -30.46 -3.53
C THR A 225 -16.28 -31.74 -2.70
N LEU A 226 -17.32 -31.96 -1.90
CA LEU A 226 -17.61 -33.27 -1.31
C LEU A 226 -18.05 -34.21 -2.43
N ASP A 227 -17.18 -35.17 -2.72
CA ASP A 227 -17.54 -36.37 -3.46
C ASP A 227 -18.47 -37.22 -2.58
N ARG A 228 -19.73 -37.30 -3.00
CA ARG A 228 -20.71 -38.30 -2.58
C ARG A 228 -21.26 -38.89 -3.87
N ASP A 229 -20.81 -40.08 -4.25
CA ASP A 229 -21.70 -41.23 -4.17
C ASP A 229 -20.94 -42.56 -4.28
N GLN A 230 -21.13 -43.41 -3.28
CA GLN A 230 -20.97 -44.86 -3.40
C GLN A 230 -22.37 -45.45 -3.54
N SER A 231 -22.65 -46.08 -4.68
CA SER A 231 -23.63 -47.15 -4.79
C SER A 231 -23.08 -48.14 -5.82
N LYS A 232 -22.45 -49.24 -5.36
CA LYS A 232 -23.09 -50.55 -5.19
C LYS A 232 -23.96 -50.95 -6.38
N ILE A 233 -23.38 -51.70 -7.31
CA ILE A 233 -23.86 -53.04 -7.75
C ILE A 233 -22.61 -53.90 -7.99
#